data_AF-A0A359LXQ9-F1
#
_entry.id   AF-A0A359LXQ9-F1
#
_cell.length_a   1.000
_cell.length_b   1.000
_cell.length_c   1.000
_cell.angle_alpha   90.00
_cell.angle_beta   90.00
_cell.angle_gamma   90.00
#
_symmetry.space_group_name_H-M   'P 1'
#
loop_
_entity.id
_entity.type
_entity.pdbx_description
1 polymer ?
#
loop_
_entity_poly.entity_id
_entity_poly.type
_entity_poly.pdbx_seq_one_letter_code
_entity_poly.pdbx_strand_id
1 'polypeptide(L)'
;MHLIQRIEANWEKIATAVAQQSQRDRNVEHYRTLDNDELRKRAQDVAQNLGYWLTTENSGAVVERYRALGRRRYHEGFPLSEVVYKLQLIERKITEYAQDQNAATTALEIYGELEMLRALRRFFDLAIHGLVSGYEQAARNTGTWQSDGKPVLQETA
;
A
#
# COMPACT_ATOMS: atom_id res chain seq x y z
N MET A 1 24.48 7.45 7.52
CA MET A 1 23.67 6.23 7.73
C MET A 1 22.42 6.35 6.88
N HIS A 2 22.15 5.40 5.97
CA HIS A 2 21.11 5.52 4.94
C HIS A 2 19.72 5.36 5.58
N LEU A 3 18.83 6.34 5.49
CA LEU A 3 17.47 6.32 6.09
C LEU A 3 16.63 5.05 5.74
N ILE A 4 16.86 4.37 4.61
CA ILE A 4 16.24 3.07 4.27
C ILE A 4 16.61 2.01 5.30
N GLN A 5 17.90 1.91 5.65
CA GLN A 5 18.36 0.93 6.63
C GLN A 5 17.73 1.19 8.00
N ARG A 6 17.42 2.45 8.34
CA ARG A 6 16.70 2.77 9.59
C ARG A 6 15.24 2.31 9.55
N ILE A 7 14.56 2.54 8.43
CA ILE A 7 13.18 2.09 8.21
C ILE A 7 13.12 0.56 8.22
N GLU A 8 14.02 -0.10 7.49
CA GLU A 8 14.18 -1.55 7.44
C GLU A 8 14.55 -2.15 8.80
N ALA A 9 15.35 -1.47 9.63
CA ALA A 9 15.70 -1.95 10.96
C ALA A 9 14.59 -1.74 12.01
N ASN A 10 13.62 -0.85 11.75
CA ASN A 10 12.60 -0.45 12.73
C ASN A 10 11.16 -0.68 12.22
N TRP A 11 10.99 -1.47 11.17
CA TRP A 11 9.70 -1.74 10.54
C TRP A 11 8.64 -2.27 11.51
N GLU A 12 9.03 -3.07 12.52
CA GLU A 12 8.12 -3.60 13.53
C GLU A 12 7.52 -2.50 14.43
N LYS A 13 8.31 -1.47 14.75
CA LYS A 13 7.83 -0.30 15.51
C LYS A 13 6.83 0.50 14.68
N ILE A 14 7.13 0.68 13.40
CA ILE A 14 6.24 1.35 12.44
C ILE A 14 4.93 0.55 12.28
N ALA A 15 5.03 -0.78 12.13
CA ALA A 15 3.88 -1.69 12.03
C ALA A 15 2.97 -1.57 13.25
N THR A 16 3.58 -1.58 14.44
CA THR A 16 2.88 -1.45 15.72
C THR A 16 2.17 -0.11 15.83
N ALA A 17 2.83 0.99 15.45
CA ALA A 17 2.24 2.33 15.46
C ALA A 17 1.06 2.44 14.47
N VAL A 18 1.17 1.85 13.28
CA VAL A 18 0.07 1.77 12.30
C VAL A 18 -1.10 0.96 12.87
N ALA A 19 -0.84 -0.18 13.49
CA ALA A 19 -1.87 -1.04 14.08
C ALA A 19 -2.62 -0.33 15.21
N GLN A 20 -1.88 0.29 16.15
CA GLN A 20 -2.45 1.06 17.25
C GLN A 20 -3.32 2.23 16.75
N GLN A 21 -2.87 2.97 15.73
CA GLN A 21 -3.64 4.05 15.16
C GLN A 21 -4.92 3.53 14.48
N SER A 22 -4.82 2.38 13.79
CA SER A 22 -5.95 1.80 13.06
C SER A 22 -7.04 1.27 13.98
N GLN A 23 -6.69 0.86 15.21
CA GLN A 23 -7.68 0.47 16.22
C GLN A 23 -8.49 1.65 16.76
N ARG A 24 -7.98 2.88 16.63
CA ARG A 24 -8.58 4.11 17.17
C ARG A 24 -9.27 4.96 16.11
N ASP A 25 -8.95 4.73 14.83
CA ASP A 25 -9.42 5.54 13.71
C ASP A 25 -10.65 4.93 13.05
N ARG A 26 -11.75 5.71 12.99
CA ARG A 26 -13.01 5.27 12.39
C ARG A 26 -12.94 5.16 10.86
N ASN A 27 -11.93 5.75 10.22
CA ASN A 27 -11.76 5.70 8.77
C ASN A 27 -11.22 4.36 8.25
N VAL A 28 -10.95 3.40 9.12
CA VAL A 28 -10.43 2.05 8.79
C VAL A 28 -11.12 0.97 9.62
N GLU A 29 -12.44 1.10 9.78
CA GLU A 29 -13.26 0.21 10.62
C GLU A 29 -13.13 -1.27 10.22
N HIS A 30 -13.09 -1.60 8.92
CA HIS A 30 -12.93 -2.98 8.44
C HIS A 30 -11.53 -3.54 8.74
N TYR A 31 -10.54 -2.68 9.01
CA TYR A 31 -9.22 -3.11 9.46
C TYR A 31 -9.11 -3.31 10.98
N ARG A 32 -10.16 -2.99 11.76
CA ARG A 32 -10.18 -3.28 13.20
C ARG A 32 -10.43 -4.77 13.47
N THR A 33 -11.09 -5.46 12.55
CA THR A 33 -11.41 -6.90 12.63
C THR A 33 -10.34 -7.78 11.97
N LEU A 34 -9.47 -7.19 11.12
CA LEU A 34 -8.30 -7.89 10.59
C LEU A 34 -7.26 -8.09 11.68
N ASP A 35 -6.88 -9.35 11.88
CA ASP A 35 -5.90 -9.78 12.87
C ASP A 35 -4.57 -9.02 12.73
N ASN A 36 -3.89 -8.80 13.86
CA ASN A 36 -2.64 -8.03 13.94
C ASN A 36 -1.55 -8.60 13.02
N ASP A 37 -1.64 -9.88 12.67
CA ASP A 37 -0.67 -10.59 11.84
C ASP A 37 -0.70 -10.17 10.36
N GLU A 38 -1.86 -9.84 9.81
CA GLU A 38 -1.96 -9.30 8.43
C GLU A 38 -1.34 -7.90 8.36
N LEU A 39 -1.47 -7.10 9.43
CA LEU A 39 -0.83 -5.79 9.53
C LEU A 39 0.68 -5.89 9.64
N ARG A 40 1.17 -6.82 10.47
CA ARG A 40 2.61 -7.12 10.57
C ARG A 40 3.17 -7.58 9.24
N LYS A 41 2.51 -8.53 8.57
CA LYS A 41 2.95 -9.05 7.27
C LYS A 41 3.04 -7.96 6.21
N ARG A 42 2.10 -7.00 6.21
CA ARG A 42 2.14 -5.85 5.29
C ARG A 42 3.25 -4.86 5.59
N ALA A 43 3.48 -4.55 6.87
CA ALA A 43 4.58 -3.68 7.25
C ALA A 43 5.93 -4.34 6.96
N GLN A 44 6.05 -5.66 7.18
CA GLN A 44 7.19 -6.47 6.80
C GLN A 44 7.42 -6.43 5.30
N ASP A 45 6.38 -6.68 4.51
CA ASP A 45 6.43 -6.61 3.05
C ASP A 45 6.88 -5.23 2.55
N VAL A 46 6.36 -4.15 3.14
CA VAL A 46 6.74 -2.79 2.75
C VAL A 46 8.20 -2.53 3.10
N ALA A 47 8.65 -2.94 4.29
CA ALA A 47 10.03 -2.73 4.72
C ALA A 47 11.04 -3.56 3.93
N GLN A 48 10.80 -4.87 3.78
CA GLN A 48 11.70 -5.78 3.08
C GLN A 48 11.84 -5.47 1.60
N ASN A 49 10.81 -4.89 0.98
CA ASN A 49 10.86 -4.53 -0.42
C ASN A 49 11.17 -3.05 -0.65
N LEU A 50 11.29 -2.23 0.41
CA LEU A 50 11.56 -0.80 0.28
C LEU A 50 12.92 -0.56 -0.38
N GLY A 51 13.98 -1.23 0.10
CA GLY A 51 15.30 -1.15 -0.51
C GLY A 51 15.30 -1.59 -1.98
N TYR A 52 14.58 -2.67 -2.31
CA TYR A 52 14.44 -3.15 -3.69
C TYR A 52 13.67 -2.18 -4.59
N TRP A 53 12.56 -1.60 -4.11
CA TRP A 53 11.75 -0.67 -4.90
C TRP A 53 12.39 0.71 -5.06
N LEU A 54 13.19 1.14 -4.09
CA LEU A 54 13.88 2.43 -4.16
C LEU A 54 15.16 2.38 -5.00
N THR A 55 15.72 1.19 -5.22
CA THR A 55 16.93 0.98 -6.05
C THR A 55 16.62 0.57 -7.49
N THR A 56 15.41 0.08 -7.77
CA THR A 56 15.05 -0.40 -9.11
C THR A 56 14.03 0.55 -9.76
N GLU A 57 14.22 0.92 -11.03
CA GLU A 57 13.24 1.65 -11.87
C GLU A 57 11.97 0.83 -12.19
N ASN A 58 11.62 -0.16 -11.37
CA ASN A 58 10.55 -1.12 -11.65
C ASN A 58 9.18 -0.63 -11.15
N SER A 59 8.80 0.56 -11.59
CA SER A 59 7.48 1.17 -11.31
C SER A 59 6.32 0.25 -11.73
N GLY A 60 6.48 -0.50 -12.82
CA GLY A 60 5.51 -1.48 -13.32
C GLY A 60 5.23 -2.62 -12.34
N ALA A 61 6.27 -3.19 -11.71
CA ALA A 61 6.08 -4.26 -10.72
C ALA A 61 5.37 -3.79 -9.45
N VAL A 62 5.66 -2.56 -8.99
CA VAL A 62 4.93 -1.95 -7.86
C VAL A 62 3.45 -1.83 -8.23
N VAL A 63 3.15 -1.27 -9.40
CA VAL A 63 1.76 -1.11 -9.86
C VAL A 63 1.03 -2.45 -9.95
N GLU A 64 1.61 -3.49 -10.55
CA GLU A 64 0.92 -4.79 -10.66
C GLU A 64 0.72 -5.47 -9.31
N ARG A 65 1.71 -5.39 -8.41
CA ARG A 65 1.59 -5.92 -7.05
C ARG A 65 0.43 -5.29 -6.31
N TYR A 66 0.33 -3.96 -6.34
CA TYR A 66 -0.76 -3.25 -5.68
C TYR A 66 -2.10 -3.41 -6.41
N ARG A 67 -2.09 -3.61 -7.73
CA ARG A 67 -3.28 -3.99 -8.50
C ARG A 67 -3.86 -5.33 -8.04
N ALA A 68 -3.01 -6.33 -7.83
CA ALA A 68 -3.42 -7.61 -7.27
C ALA A 68 -4.03 -7.47 -5.86
N LEU A 69 -3.44 -6.59 -5.04
CA LEU A 69 -4.00 -6.27 -3.73
C LEU A 69 -5.38 -5.59 -3.83
N GLY A 70 -5.54 -4.62 -4.74
CA GLY A 70 -6.82 -3.93 -4.98
C GLY A 70 -7.93 -4.92 -5.34
N ARG A 71 -7.65 -5.83 -6.28
CA ARG A 71 -8.59 -6.92 -6.66
C ARG A 71 -8.98 -7.77 -5.45
N ARG A 72 -7.99 -8.18 -4.65
CA ARG A 72 -8.23 -8.99 -3.46
C ARG A 72 -9.14 -8.28 -2.45
N ARG A 73 -8.84 -7.02 -2.12
CA ARG A 73 -9.61 -6.25 -1.13
C ARG A 73 -11.05 -5.99 -1.56
N TYR A 74 -11.30 -5.85 -2.86
CA TYR A 74 -12.66 -5.81 -3.39
C TYR A 74 -13.41 -7.13 -3.10
N HIS A 75 -12.83 -8.28 -3.42
CA HIS A 75 -13.46 -9.58 -3.18
C HIS A 75 -13.65 -9.91 -1.70
N GLU A 76 -12.82 -9.37 -0.83
CA GLU A 76 -12.95 -9.46 0.63
C GLU A 76 -13.99 -8.47 1.20
N GLY A 77 -14.58 -7.59 0.39
CA GLY A 77 -15.64 -6.66 0.79
C GLY A 77 -15.15 -5.38 1.48
N PHE A 78 -13.86 -5.05 1.40
CA PHE A 78 -13.32 -3.83 2.01
C PHE A 78 -13.75 -2.59 1.22
N PRO A 79 -14.22 -1.50 1.87
CA PRO A 79 -14.46 -0.24 1.17
C PRO A 79 -13.16 0.36 0.63
N LEU A 80 -13.16 0.80 -0.63
CA LEU A 80 -11.96 1.35 -1.28
C LEU A 80 -11.36 2.53 -0.48
N SER A 81 -12.21 3.40 0.06
CA SER A 81 -11.78 4.54 0.89
C SER A 81 -10.92 4.13 2.08
N GLU A 82 -11.31 3.05 2.77
CA GLU A 82 -10.55 2.52 3.91
C GLU A 82 -9.21 1.91 3.48
N VAL A 83 -9.19 1.22 2.34
CA VAL A 83 -7.96 0.61 1.80
C VAL A 83 -6.95 1.69 1.40
N VAL A 84 -7.42 2.76 0.75
CA VAL A 84 -6.57 3.91 0.38
C VAL A 84 -6.08 4.64 1.63
N TYR A 85 -6.98 4.94 2.57
CA TYR A 85 -6.60 5.62 3.81
C TYR A 85 -5.57 4.80 4.62
N LYS A 86 -5.71 3.47 4.63
CA LYS A 86 -4.74 2.58 5.29
C LYS A 86 -3.34 2.72 4.69
N LEU A 87 -3.21 2.83 3.37
CA LEU A 87 -1.92 3.04 2.70
C LEU A 87 -1.33 4.41 3.04
N GLN A 88 -2.14 5.47 3.02
CA GLN A 88 -1.74 6.81 3.42
C GLN A 88 -1.28 6.87 4.88
N LEU A 89 -1.94 6.12 5.77
CA LEU A 89 -1.54 6.01 7.17
C LEU A 89 -0.15 5.36 7.31
N ILE A 90 0.14 4.32 6.52
CA ILE A 90 1.46 3.68 6.49
C ILE A 90 2.52 4.67 6.00
N GLU A 91 2.27 5.35 4.88
CA GLU A 91 3.16 6.38 4.34
C GLU A 91 3.49 7.46 5.39
N ARG A 92 2.45 7.98 6.06
CA ARG A 92 2.60 9.00 7.09
C ARG A 92 3.45 8.49 8.25
N LYS A 93 3.20 7.27 8.75
CA LYS A 93 3.96 6.71 9.88
C LYS A 93 5.43 6.43 9.54
N ILE A 94 5.72 6.01 8.31
CA ILE A 94 7.10 5.85 7.84
C ILE A 94 7.78 7.22 7.75
N THR A 95 7.08 8.23 7.22
CA THR A 95 7.62 9.59 7.06
C THR A 95 7.87 10.26 8.41
N GLU A 96 6.92 10.16 9.35
CA GLU A 96 7.08 10.64 10.74
C GLU A 96 8.30 9.98 11.38
N TYR A 97 8.43 8.65 11.29
CA TYR A 97 9.59 7.93 11.83
C TYR A 97 10.90 8.36 11.17
N ALA A 98 10.90 8.60 9.85
CA ALA A 98 12.05 9.09 9.11
C ALA A 98 12.51 10.47 9.61
N GLN A 99 11.56 11.36 9.88
CA GLN A 99 11.80 12.72 10.37
C GLN A 99 12.27 12.74 11.83
N ASP A 100 11.65 11.97 12.71
CA ASP A 100 11.99 11.91 14.14
C ASP A 100 13.40 11.36 14.40
N GLN A 101 13.90 10.52 13.50
CA GLN A 101 15.24 9.93 13.57
C GLN A 101 16.30 10.75 12.82
N ASN A 102 15.97 11.96 12.36
CA ASN A 102 16.90 12.78 11.59
C ASN A 102 18.03 13.32 12.48
N ALA A 103 19.25 12.87 12.20
CA ALA A 103 20.49 13.36 12.81
C ALA A 103 21.47 13.86 11.74
N ALA A 104 21.00 14.14 10.52
CA ALA A 104 21.83 14.65 9.44
C ALA A 104 22.43 16.00 9.83
N THR A 105 23.74 16.14 9.72
CA THR A 105 24.47 17.35 10.14
C THR A 105 25.17 18.04 8.98
N THR A 106 25.31 17.36 7.84
CA THR A 106 25.95 17.91 6.64
C THR A 106 24.96 18.11 5.49
N ALA A 107 25.24 19.07 4.60
CA ALA A 107 24.41 19.35 3.44
C ALA A 107 24.24 18.14 2.51
N LEU A 108 25.27 17.30 2.39
CA LEU A 108 25.24 16.07 1.58
C LEU A 108 24.28 15.02 2.19
N GLU A 109 24.30 14.86 3.51
CA GLU A 109 23.38 13.95 4.21
C GLU A 109 21.93 14.42 4.10
N ILE A 110 21.69 15.73 4.26
CA ILE A 110 20.35 16.33 4.10
C ILE A 110 19.82 16.09 2.68
N TYR A 111 20.66 16.28 1.66
CA TYR A 111 20.28 16.05 0.27
C TYR A 111 19.94 14.58 0.00
N GLY A 112 20.74 13.65 0.52
CA GLY A 112 20.47 12.21 0.39
C GLY A 112 19.16 11.78 1.06
N GLU A 113 18.85 12.32 2.26
CA GLU A 113 17.58 12.06 2.92
C GLU A 113 16.39 12.63 2.13
N LEU A 114 16.53 13.83 1.56
CA LEU A 114 15.49 14.46 0.76
C LEU A 114 15.16 13.65 -0.51
N GLU A 115 16.18 13.21 -1.24
CA GLU A 115 15.98 12.35 -2.43
C GLU A 115 15.26 11.06 -2.08
N MET A 116 15.53 10.52 -0.90
CA MET A 116 14.90 9.30 -0.47
C MET A 116 13.47 9.48 0.00
N LEU A 117 13.15 10.58 0.68
CA LEU A 117 11.76 10.94 0.99
C LEU A 117 10.96 11.14 -0.30
N ARG A 118 11.55 11.74 -1.33
CA ARG A 118 10.93 11.87 -2.67
C ARG A 118 10.70 10.50 -3.31
N ALA A 119 11.66 9.59 -3.22
CA ALA A 119 11.53 8.25 -3.75
C ALA A 119 10.45 7.43 -3.02
N LEU A 120 10.39 7.55 -1.68
CA LEU A 120 9.33 6.95 -0.86
C LEU A 120 7.94 7.47 -1.26
N ARG A 121 7.81 8.78 -1.46
CA ARG A 121 6.55 9.39 -1.92
C ARG A 121 6.11 8.82 -3.27
N ARG A 122 7.01 8.79 -4.26
CA ARG A 122 6.74 8.21 -5.58
C ARG A 122 6.28 6.75 -5.50
N PHE A 123 6.88 5.97 -4.60
CA PHE A 123 6.46 4.59 -4.35
C PHE A 123 4.99 4.52 -3.89
N PHE A 124 4.60 5.33 -2.92
CA PHE A 124 3.21 5.32 -2.41
C PHE A 124 2.20 5.81 -3.45
N ASP A 125 2.57 6.81 -4.27
CA ASP A 125 1.71 7.28 -5.37
C ASP A 125 1.44 6.14 -6.39
N LEU A 126 2.47 5.38 -6.77
CA LEU A 126 2.33 4.21 -7.66
C LEU A 126 1.52 3.08 -7.02
N ALA A 127 1.75 2.82 -5.73
CA ALA A 127 1.02 1.83 -4.97
C ALA A 127 -0.48 2.14 -4.90
N ILE A 128 -0.84 3.39 -4.60
CA ILE A 128 -2.24 3.84 -4.56
C ILE A 128 -2.87 3.74 -5.96
N HIS A 129 -2.19 4.19 -7.01
CA HIS A 129 -2.68 4.09 -8.38
C HIS A 129 -2.96 2.64 -8.79
N GLY A 130 -2.00 1.73 -8.54
CA GLY A 130 -2.16 0.31 -8.82
C GLY A 130 -3.34 -0.29 -8.04
N LEU A 131 -3.42 0.00 -6.75
CA LEU A 131 -4.50 -0.46 -5.87
C LEU A 131 -5.88 -0.04 -6.37
N VAL A 132 -6.10 1.25 -6.61
CA VAL A 132 -7.38 1.77 -7.09
C VAL A 132 -7.74 1.14 -8.43
N SER A 133 -6.79 1.10 -9.37
CA SER A 133 -6.99 0.47 -10.68
C SER A 133 -7.43 -0.99 -10.57
N GLY A 134 -6.80 -1.77 -9.68
CA GLY A 134 -7.14 -3.18 -9.48
C GLY A 134 -8.50 -3.37 -8.82
N TYR A 135 -8.83 -2.53 -7.85
CA TYR A 135 -10.13 -2.56 -7.19
C TYR A 135 -11.27 -2.27 -8.17
N GLU A 136 -11.13 -1.21 -8.98
CA GLU A 136 -12.11 -0.85 -10.01
C GLU A 136 -12.26 -1.91 -11.11
N GLN A 137 -11.17 -2.59 -11.49
CA GLN A 137 -11.21 -3.70 -12.44
C GLN A 137 -12.05 -4.87 -11.89
N ALA A 138 -11.82 -5.25 -10.63
CA ALA A 138 -12.60 -6.30 -10.00
C ALA A 138 -14.09 -5.92 -9.88
N ALA A 139 -14.37 -4.68 -9.49
CA ALA A 139 -15.74 -4.16 -9.42
C ALA A 139 -16.47 -4.20 -10.77
N ARG A 140 -15.80 -3.80 -11.85
CA ARG A 140 -16.35 -3.88 -13.22
C ARG A 140 -16.63 -5.33 -13.62
N ASN A 141 -15.68 -6.23 -13.38
CA ASN A 141 -15.81 -7.64 -13.75
C ASN A 141 -16.92 -8.36 -12.96
N THR A 142 -17.17 -7.98 -11.71
CA THR A 142 -18.28 -8.52 -10.92
C THR A 142 -19.63 -7.90 -11.33
N GLY A 143 -19.65 -6.63 -11.74
CA GLY A 143 -20.82 -5.99 -12.34
C GLY A 143 -21.24 -6.55 -13.70
N THR A 144 -20.32 -7.22 -14.42
CA THR A 144 -20.62 -7.93 -15.69
C THR A 144 -21.17 -9.34 -15.51
N TRP A 145 -21.31 -9.85 -14.29
CA TRP A 145 -21.98 -11.12 -13.99
C TRP A 145 -23.37 -10.88 -13.39
N GLN A 146 -24.28 -10.30 -14.17
CA GLN A 146 -25.73 -10.42 -13.99
C GLN A 146 -26.47 -10.04 -15.29
N SER A 147 -26.52 -11.00 -16.21
CA SER A 147 -27.75 -11.33 -16.95
C SER A 147 -27.57 -12.70 -17.60
N ASP A 148 -28.12 -13.71 -16.93
CA ASP A 148 -28.55 -15.01 -17.43
C ASP A 148 -27.51 -15.95 -18.02
N GLY A 149 -27.12 -16.94 -17.22
CA GLY A 149 -26.48 -18.19 -17.66
C GLY A 149 -27.43 -19.07 -18.49
N LYS A 150 -28.02 -18.54 -19.56
CA LYS A 150 -28.59 -19.32 -20.65
C LYS A 150 -27.85 -19.00 -21.95
N PRO A 151 -27.48 -20.02 -22.75
CA PRO A 151 -26.93 -19.76 -24.06
C PRO A 151 -28.02 -19.09 -24.92
N VAL A 152 -27.72 -17.90 -25.45
CA VAL A 152 -28.51 -17.34 -26.54
C VAL A 152 -28.27 -18.24 -27.74
N LEU A 153 -29.20 -19.16 -27.98
CA LEU A 153 -29.28 -19.89 -29.23
C LEU A 153 -29.52 -18.85 -30.33
N GLN A 154 -28.53 -18.65 -31.18
CA GLN A 154 -28.73 -17.94 -32.44
C GLN A 154 -29.53 -18.88 -33.34
N GLU A 155 -30.85 -18.69 -33.39
CA GLU A 155 -31.67 -19.26 -34.45
C GLU A 155 -31.37 -18.56 -35.77
N THR A 156 -31.04 -19.39 -36.74
CA THR A 156 -30.88 -19.12 -38.16
C THR A 156 -32.14 -18.54 -38.78
N ALA A 157 -31.97 -17.52 -39.62
CA ALA A 157 -32.78 -17.30 -40.82
C ALA A 157 -31.88 -16.72 -41.91
#